data_AF-A0A5C8TU06-F1
#
_entry.id   AF-A0A5C8TU06-F1
#
_cell.length_a   1.000
_cell.length_b   1.000
_cell.length_c   1.000
_cell.angle_alpha   90.00
_cell.angle_beta   90.00
_cell.angle_gamma   90.00
#
_symmetry.space_group_name_H-M   'P 1'
#
loop_
_entity.id
_entity.type
_entity.pdbx_description
1 polymer ?
#
loop_
_entity_poly.entity_id
_entity_poly.type
_entity_poly.pdbx_seq_one_letter_code
_entity_poly.pdbx_strand_id
1 'polypeptide(L)'
;MVRTDLERLSREELIELVLRLQRPDKTSRTSSKPPATDRKERREQSKPGGAKPGHEGHSRAISDDPDAVVEHRPDRCLCCSGALHGALPAEIVSVSERIELPEVAPIITHHRRLVVQCPTCGTRVVAPVPEAARGTPFGPRLHAVATYLKTFQALSYERLQAALSNLFGLTLSQGGLMNLLQRAQRRFRSGREAAVSALRRAAVVASDETGVRIEGSNAYHWVFHAADAVVHTASPTRGAIVVRKMMDGHRPAVWIS
;
A
#
# COMPACT_ATOMS: atom_id res chain seq x y z
N MET A 1 -7.45 -21.09 -48.34
CA MET A 1 -7.15 -22.19 -49.27
C MET A 1 -8.41 -22.45 -50.08
N VAL A 2 -8.30 -22.38 -51.40
CA VAL A 2 -9.45 -22.52 -52.32
C VAL A 2 -9.55 -23.99 -52.75
N ARG A 3 -10.74 -24.45 -53.17
CA ARG A 3 -11.01 -25.86 -53.48
C ARG A 3 -10.00 -26.49 -54.46
N THR A 4 -9.53 -25.72 -55.44
CA THR A 4 -8.52 -26.12 -56.43
C THR A 4 -7.15 -26.42 -55.81
N ASP A 5 -6.82 -25.83 -54.65
CA ASP A 5 -5.57 -26.09 -53.95
C ASP A 5 -5.60 -27.46 -53.24
N LEU A 6 -6.78 -27.87 -52.76
CA LEU A 6 -6.99 -29.16 -52.07
C LEU A 6 -6.94 -30.35 -53.02
N GLU A 7 -7.43 -30.17 -54.25
CA GLU A 7 -7.44 -31.22 -55.28
C GLU A 7 -6.04 -31.55 -55.83
N ARG A 8 -5.04 -30.71 -55.53
CA ARG A 8 -3.63 -30.90 -55.91
C ARG A 8 -2.79 -31.62 -54.86
N LEU A 9 -3.34 -31.84 -53.67
CA LEU A 9 -2.63 -32.50 -52.58
C LEU A 9 -2.69 -34.01 -52.77
N SER A 10 -1.58 -34.68 -52.48
CA SER A 10 -1.55 -36.14 -52.36
C SER A 10 -2.42 -36.61 -51.19
N ARG A 11 -2.74 -37.91 -51.19
CA ARG A 11 -3.54 -38.52 -50.12
C ARG A 11 -2.86 -38.36 -48.76
N GLU A 12 -1.54 -38.51 -48.71
CA GLU A 12 -0.74 -38.32 -47.50
C GLU A 12 -0.81 -36.88 -46.99
N GLU A 13 -0.67 -35.88 -47.88
CA GLU A 13 -0.78 -34.47 -47.54
C GLU A 13 -2.19 -34.08 -47.06
N LEU A 14 -3.23 -34.65 -47.67
CA LEU A 14 -4.61 -34.48 -47.22
C LEU A 14 -4.83 -35.05 -45.82
N ILE A 15 -4.29 -36.24 -45.54
CA ILE A 15 -4.36 -36.87 -44.21
C ILE A 15 -3.66 -36.00 -43.17
N GLU A 16 -2.45 -35.53 -43.46
CA GLU A 16 -1.70 -34.69 -42.53
C GLU A 16 -2.38 -33.34 -42.27
N LEU A 17 -2.94 -32.73 -43.32
CA LEU A 17 -3.72 -31.50 -43.21
C LEU A 17 -4.97 -31.70 -42.33
N VAL A 18 -5.71 -32.79 -42.51
CA VAL A 18 -6.90 -33.11 -41.70
C VAL A 18 -6.50 -33.35 -40.24
N LEU A 19 -5.41 -34.09 -39.98
CA LEU A 19 -4.91 -34.32 -38.63
C LEU A 19 -4.49 -33.02 -37.93
N ARG A 20 -3.88 -32.09 -38.66
CA ARG A 20 -3.50 -30.77 -38.14
C ARG A 20 -4.73 -29.91 -37.82
N LEU A 21 -5.77 -29.96 -38.65
CA LEU A 21 -7.05 -29.28 -38.41
C LEU A 21 -7.83 -29.85 -37.20
N GLN A 22 -7.70 -31.16 -36.93
CA GLN A 22 -8.31 -31.80 -35.76
C GLN A 22 -7.55 -31.56 -34.44
N ARG A 23 -6.31 -31.06 -34.52
CA ARG A 23 -5.47 -30.71 -33.36
C ARG A 23 -4.96 -29.27 -33.48
N PRO A 24 -5.85 -28.27 -33.41
CA PRO A 24 -5.42 -26.87 -33.47
C PRO A 24 -4.49 -26.56 -32.31
N ASP A 25 -3.57 -25.62 -32.53
CA ASP A 25 -2.65 -25.19 -31.49
C ASP A 25 -3.42 -24.69 -30.25
N LYS A 26 -2.95 -25.11 -29.07
CA LYS A 26 -3.55 -24.74 -27.78
C LYS A 26 -3.14 -23.31 -27.41
N THR A 27 -3.99 -22.35 -27.77
CA THR A 27 -3.92 -20.94 -27.35
C THR A 27 -4.88 -20.66 -26.20
N SER A 28 -4.84 -19.49 -25.58
CA SER A 28 -5.84 -19.05 -24.59
C SER A 28 -7.26 -18.92 -25.15
N ARG A 29 -7.40 -18.85 -26.48
CA ARG A 29 -8.69 -18.74 -27.17
C ARG A 29 -9.30 -20.11 -27.50
N THR A 30 -8.47 -21.15 -27.57
CA THR A 30 -8.87 -22.53 -27.93
C THR A 30 -8.62 -23.55 -26.83
N SER A 31 -8.04 -23.15 -25.70
CA SER A 31 -7.80 -23.99 -24.54
C SER A 31 -7.88 -23.17 -23.25
N SER A 32 -8.20 -23.80 -22.12
CA SER A 32 -8.29 -23.17 -20.79
C SER A 32 -6.96 -22.64 -20.22
N LYS A 33 -5.97 -22.37 -21.09
CA LYS A 33 -4.69 -21.78 -20.73
C LYS A 33 -4.85 -20.27 -20.48
N PRO A 34 -4.18 -19.71 -19.47
CA PRO A 34 -4.21 -18.27 -19.23
C PRO A 34 -3.67 -17.48 -20.43
N PRO A 35 -4.22 -16.28 -20.75
CA PRO A 35 -3.74 -15.40 -21.82
C PRO A 35 -2.24 -15.08 -21.75
N ALA A 36 -1.67 -15.10 -20.54
CA ALA A 36 -0.25 -14.87 -20.31
C ALA A 36 0.68 -15.96 -20.89
N THR A 37 0.16 -17.15 -21.20
CA THR A 37 0.93 -18.27 -21.78
C THR A 37 0.87 -18.32 -23.31
N ASP A 38 0.15 -17.41 -23.96
CA ASP A 38 0.22 -17.28 -25.41
C ASP A 38 1.57 -16.68 -25.83
N ARG A 39 2.24 -17.34 -26.78
CA ARG A 39 3.43 -16.80 -27.43
C ARG A 39 3.02 -15.53 -28.18
N LYS A 40 3.39 -14.36 -27.65
CA LYS A 40 3.26 -13.10 -28.39
C LYS A 40 4.07 -13.22 -29.69
N GLU A 41 3.42 -12.97 -30.82
CA GLU A 41 4.10 -12.93 -32.11
C GLU A 41 5.25 -11.90 -32.06
N ARG A 42 6.45 -12.35 -32.45
CA ARG A 42 7.60 -11.47 -32.56
C ARG A 42 7.38 -10.58 -33.79
N ARG A 43 7.04 -9.31 -33.57
CA ARG A 43 6.92 -8.33 -34.66
C ARG A 43 8.30 -8.17 -35.32
N GLU A 44 8.44 -8.63 -36.55
CA GLU A 44 9.68 -8.55 -37.35
C GLU A 44 10.15 -7.11 -37.57
N GLN A 45 9.24 -6.14 -37.49
CA GLN A 45 9.51 -4.70 -37.62
C GLN A 45 9.52 -3.96 -36.27
N SER A 46 9.86 -4.64 -35.18
CA SER A 46 10.04 -3.95 -33.90
C SER A 46 11.25 -3.02 -33.96
N LYS A 47 11.04 -1.72 -33.75
CA LYS A 47 12.13 -0.76 -33.60
C LYS A 47 12.99 -1.18 -32.40
N PRO A 48 14.33 -0.99 -32.44
CA PRO A 48 15.18 -1.20 -31.28
C PRO A 48 14.59 -0.46 -30.08
N GLY A 49 14.37 -1.18 -28.97
CA GLY A 49 13.94 -0.56 -27.73
C GLY A 49 15.05 0.34 -27.20
N GLY A 50 14.73 1.61 -26.97
CA GLY A 50 15.68 2.60 -26.47
C GLY A 50 15.16 4.02 -26.65
N ALA A 51 15.68 4.94 -25.85
CA ALA A 51 15.43 6.36 -26.04
C ALA A 51 15.94 6.79 -27.43
N LYS A 52 15.15 7.58 -28.14
CA LYS A 52 15.55 8.10 -29.47
C LYS A 52 16.76 9.02 -29.31
N PRO A 53 17.63 9.14 -30.34
CA PRO A 53 18.64 10.19 -30.38
C PRO A 53 17.99 11.57 -30.13
N GLY A 54 18.54 12.34 -29.19
CA GLY A 54 18.00 13.63 -28.75
C GLY A 54 17.03 13.58 -27.57
N HIS A 55 16.81 12.41 -26.96
CA HIS A 55 16.04 12.33 -25.71
C HIS A 55 16.83 12.96 -24.57
N GLU A 56 16.28 13.99 -23.94
CA GLU A 56 16.85 14.50 -22.70
C GLU A 56 16.78 13.41 -21.63
N GLY A 57 17.93 13.17 -20.99
CA GLY A 57 18.01 12.28 -19.85
C GLY A 57 17.35 12.93 -18.65
N HIS A 58 16.30 12.33 -18.14
CA HIS A 58 15.77 12.70 -16.83
C HIS A 58 16.55 11.92 -15.76
N SER A 59 17.45 12.62 -15.05
CA SER A 59 18.05 12.11 -13.82
C SER A 59 17.23 12.56 -12.60
N ARG A 60 17.40 11.85 -11.48
CA ARG A 60 16.86 12.28 -10.20
C ARG A 60 17.49 13.62 -9.82
N ALA A 61 16.68 14.58 -9.40
CA ALA A 61 17.19 15.82 -8.80
C ALA A 61 17.95 15.50 -7.51
N ILE A 62 19.15 16.06 -7.39
CA ILE A 62 19.96 16.01 -6.18
C ILE A 62 19.34 16.97 -5.15
N SER A 63 19.35 16.62 -3.87
CA SER A 63 18.86 17.45 -2.78
C SER A 63 19.79 18.62 -2.53
N ASP A 64 19.23 19.82 -2.35
CA ASP A 64 19.97 21.00 -1.92
C ASP A 64 20.30 20.98 -0.42
N ASP A 65 19.65 20.11 0.35
CA ASP A 65 19.78 19.99 1.81
C ASP A 65 20.00 18.52 2.21
N PRO A 66 21.25 17.99 2.12
CA PRO A 66 21.56 16.62 2.54
C PRO A 66 21.80 16.53 4.05
N ASP A 67 21.36 15.42 4.67
CA ASP A 67 21.58 15.17 6.11
C ASP A 67 23.07 15.13 6.50
N ALA A 68 23.94 14.72 5.57
CA ALA A 68 25.39 14.70 5.75
C ALA A 68 26.12 14.85 4.41
N VAL A 69 27.29 15.52 4.43
CA VAL A 69 28.19 15.64 3.28
C VAL A 69 29.51 14.95 3.60
N VAL A 70 29.94 14.05 2.71
CA VAL A 70 31.25 13.37 2.81
C VAL A 70 32.11 13.81 1.63
N GLU A 71 33.20 14.52 1.91
CA GLU A 71 34.16 14.92 0.89
C GLU A 71 35.14 13.78 0.58
N HIS A 72 35.17 13.35 -0.68
CA HIS A 72 36.12 12.35 -1.16
C HIS A 72 37.32 13.05 -1.83
N ARG A 73 38.45 13.13 -1.12
CA ARG A 73 39.73 13.64 -1.67
C ARG A 73 40.63 12.49 -2.11
N PRO A 74 41.36 12.60 -3.24
CA PRO A 74 42.37 11.63 -3.60
C PRO A 74 43.56 11.71 -2.63
N ASP A 75 44.09 10.56 -2.22
CA ASP A 75 45.25 10.45 -1.34
C ASP A 75 46.57 10.31 -2.12
N ARG A 76 46.50 9.88 -3.37
CA ARG A 76 47.65 9.68 -4.26
C ARG A 76 47.39 10.15 -5.68
N CYS A 77 48.45 10.66 -6.30
CA CYS A 77 48.43 10.98 -7.72
C CYS A 77 48.45 9.70 -8.57
N LEU A 78 47.50 9.54 -9.48
CA LEU A 78 47.45 8.37 -10.38
C LEU A 78 48.63 8.31 -11.38
N CYS A 79 49.32 9.42 -11.62
CA CYS A 79 50.45 9.47 -12.55
C CYS A 79 51.78 9.07 -11.89
N CYS A 80 52.08 9.54 -10.68
CA CYS A 80 53.38 9.36 -10.03
C CYS A 80 53.32 8.70 -8.65
N SER A 81 52.13 8.34 -8.16
CA SER A 81 51.89 7.76 -6.83
C SER A 81 52.31 8.63 -5.64
N GLY A 82 52.71 9.88 -5.89
CA GLY A 82 53.03 10.87 -4.87
C GLY A 82 51.82 11.14 -3.95
N ALA A 83 52.09 11.35 -2.67
CA ALA A 83 51.07 11.59 -1.67
C ALA A 83 50.43 12.98 -1.86
N LEU A 84 49.10 13.03 -1.82
CA LEU A 84 48.31 14.25 -1.91
C LEU A 84 47.75 14.58 -0.51
N HIS A 85 48.21 15.69 0.08
CA HIS A 85 47.79 16.06 1.43
C HIS A 85 46.42 16.78 1.41
N GLY A 86 45.63 16.62 2.48
CA GLY A 86 44.26 17.13 2.55
C GLY A 86 44.10 18.65 2.47
N ALA A 87 45.17 19.42 2.71
CA ALA A 87 45.16 20.89 2.61
C ALA A 87 45.31 21.44 1.17
N LEU A 88 45.44 20.58 0.15
CA LEU A 88 45.47 21.02 -1.24
C LEU A 88 44.12 21.66 -1.63
N PRO A 89 44.10 22.73 -2.45
CA PRO A 89 42.88 23.26 -3.03
C PRO A 89 42.13 22.17 -3.81
N ALA A 90 40.82 22.14 -3.69
CA ALA A 90 39.96 21.17 -4.37
C ALA A 90 38.75 21.88 -4.99
N GLU A 91 38.25 21.34 -6.09
CA GLU A 91 37.00 21.73 -6.73
C GLU A 91 36.05 20.53 -6.80
N ILE A 92 34.74 20.80 -6.75
CA ILE A 92 33.73 19.74 -6.84
C ILE A 92 33.50 19.43 -8.32
N VAL A 93 33.90 18.23 -8.74
CA VAL A 93 33.72 17.75 -10.13
C VAL A 93 32.40 17.01 -10.34
N SER A 94 31.83 16.40 -9.30
CA SER A 94 30.53 15.74 -9.34
C SER A 94 29.94 15.56 -7.95
N VAL A 95 28.61 15.43 -7.88
CA VAL A 95 27.88 15.11 -6.65
C VAL A 95 27.08 13.85 -6.90
N SER A 96 27.15 12.91 -5.95
CA SER A 96 26.34 11.69 -5.92
C SER A 96 25.73 11.56 -4.54
N GLU A 97 24.49 11.10 -4.46
CA GLU A 97 23.81 10.90 -3.18
C GLU A 97 23.54 9.42 -2.93
N ARG A 98 23.67 9.03 -1.67
CA ARG A 98 23.17 7.77 -1.15
C ARG A 98 21.98 8.07 -0.23
N ILE A 99 20.80 7.60 -0.61
CA ILE A 99 19.59 7.69 0.24
C ILE A 99 19.42 6.36 0.96
N GLU A 100 19.35 6.40 2.27
CA GLU A 100 19.19 5.23 3.13
C GLU A 100 18.05 5.46 4.13
N LEU A 101 17.31 4.41 4.46
CA LEU A 101 16.33 4.47 5.54
C LEU A 101 17.04 4.11 6.85
N PRO A 102 16.90 4.91 7.92
CA PRO A 102 17.44 4.53 9.22
C PRO A 102 16.73 3.27 9.72
N GLU A 103 17.39 2.51 10.59
CA GLU A 103 16.74 1.40 11.29
C GLU A 103 15.60 1.93 12.16
N VAL A 104 14.39 1.40 11.98
CA VAL A 104 13.20 1.83 12.72
C VAL A 104 12.75 0.73 13.66
N ALA A 105 13.10 0.84 14.95
CA ALA A 105 12.72 -0.13 15.98
C ALA A 105 11.76 0.45 17.04
N PRO A 106 10.91 -0.37 17.68
CA PRO A 106 10.05 0.06 18.78
C PRO A 106 10.90 0.37 20.01
N ILE A 107 10.57 1.48 20.67
CA ILE A 107 11.11 1.81 21.99
C ILE A 107 10.21 1.17 23.04
N ILE A 108 10.73 0.19 23.78
CA ILE A 108 9.99 -0.51 24.83
C ILE A 108 10.41 0.04 26.20
N THR A 109 9.47 0.62 26.93
CA THR A 109 9.70 1.14 28.30
C THR A 109 9.02 0.24 29.33
N HIS A 110 9.80 -0.30 30.27
CA HIS A 110 9.27 -1.09 31.38
C HIS A 110 8.90 -0.20 32.57
N HIS A 111 7.61 -0.02 32.81
CA HIS A 111 7.13 0.67 34.02
C HIS A 111 7.04 -0.31 35.19
N ARG A 112 8.02 -0.25 36.10
CA ARG A 112 8.08 -1.11 37.30
C ARG A 112 7.44 -0.40 38.49
N ARG A 113 6.51 -1.08 39.16
CA ARG A 113 5.95 -0.64 40.43
C ARG A 113 6.74 -1.29 41.55
N LEU A 114 7.29 -0.46 42.43
CA LEU A 114 8.05 -0.93 43.58
C LEU A 114 7.17 -0.94 44.82
N VAL A 115 7.50 -1.81 45.75
CA VAL A 115 7.00 -1.81 47.11
C VAL A 115 8.19 -1.60 48.04
N VAL A 116 8.06 -0.67 48.97
CA VAL A 116 9.09 -0.37 49.97
C VAL A 116 8.51 -0.55 51.36
N GLN A 117 9.35 -0.89 52.34
CA GLN A 117 8.94 -0.91 53.74
C GLN A 117 9.18 0.46 54.35
N CYS A 118 8.18 1.00 55.04
CA CYS A 118 8.31 2.21 55.83
C CYS A 118 9.26 1.94 57.01
N PRO A 119 10.35 2.70 57.17
CA PRO A 119 11.32 2.46 58.25
C PRO A 119 10.74 2.77 59.64
N THR A 120 9.69 3.57 59.73
CA THR A 120 9.11 4.01 61.01
C THR A 120 8.10 3.02 61.58
N CYS A 121 7.25 2.43 60.74
CA CYS A 121 6.14 1.56 61.18
C CYS A 121 6.15 0.16 60.54
N GLY A 122 7.11 -0.14 59.66
CA GLY A 122 7.23 -1.43 58.97
C GLY A 122 6.20 -1.66 57.85
N THR A 123 5.24 -0.75 57.63
CA THR A 123 4.20 -0.90 56.60
C THR A 123 4.79 -1.00 55.20
N ARG A 124 4.28 -1.94 54.39
CA ARG A 124 4.62 -2.07 52.97
C ARG A 124 3.85 -1.05 52.14
N VAL A 125 4.53 -0.05 51.59
CA VAL A 125 3.95 0.99 50.74
C VAL A 125 4.23 0.66 49.28
N VAL A 126 3.16 0.49 48.49
CA VAL A 126 3.24 0.14 47.07
C VAL A 126 3.09 1.40 46.22
N ALA A 127 3.95 1.57 45.21
CA ALA A 127 3.83 2.66 44.25
C ALA A 127 2.47 2.61 43.52
N PRO A 128 1.82 3.76 43.26
CA PRO A 128 0.56 3.81 42.52
C PRO A 128 0.71 3.23 41.10
N VAL A 129 -0.42 2.87 40.48
CA VAL A 129 -0.41 2.42 39.08
C VAL A 129 -0.04 3.62 38.19
N PRO A 130 1.02 3.55 37.39
CA PRO A 130 1.41 4.64 36.52
C PRO A 130 0.39 4.81 35.40
N GLU A 131 0.19 6.05 34.95
CA GLU A 131 -0.74 6.36 33.86
C GLU A 131 -0.39 5.61 32.57
N ALA A 132 0.90 5.43 32.29
CA ALA A 132 1.40 4.66 31.15
C ALA A 132 0.98 3.18 31.16
N ALA A 133 0.57 2.62 32.31
CA ALA A 133 0.04 1.27 32.41
C ALA A 133 -1.48 1.19 32.21
N ARG A 134 -2.17 2.32 32.02
CA ARG A 134 -3.62 2.35 31.76
C ARG A 134 -3.89 2.20 30.27
N GLY A 135 -4.83 1.32 29.92
CA GLY A 135 -5.36 1.24 28.57
C GLY A 135 -4.64 0.27 27.65
N THR A 136 -3.73 0.76 26.80
CA THR A 136 -3.02 -0.05 25.79
C THR A 136 -1.52 0.17 25.93
N PRO A 137 -0.69 -0.88 25.78
CA PRO A 137 0.77 -0.72 25.78
C PRO A 137 1.28 -0.05 24.49
N PHE A 138 0.43 0.08 23.46
CA PHE A 138 0.82 0.61 22.16
C PHE A 138 0.71 2.12 22.09
N GLY A 139 1.81 2.80 21.75
CA GLY A 139 1.85 4.26 21.61
C GLY A 139 1.09 4.80 20.39
N PRO A 140 0.91 6.13 20.29
CA PRO A 140 0.13 6.77 19.22
C PRO A 140 0.76 6.60 17.83
N ARG A 141 2.10 6.61 17.72
CA ARG A 141 2.79 6.42 16.43
C ARG A 141 2.51 5.04 15.84
N LEU A 142 2.52 3.99 16.66
CA LEU A 142 2.18 2.64 16.23
C LEU A 142 0.71 2.55 15.78
N HIS A 143 -0.20 3.21 16.48
CA HIS A 143 -1.60 3.31 16.04
C HIS A 143 -1.72 3.96 14.65
N ALA A 144 -1.02 5.07 14.43
CA ALA A 144 -1.03 5.77 13.15
C ALA A 144 -0.48 4.91 12.01
N VAL A 145 0.70 4.30 12.19
CA VAL A 145 1.33 3.43 11.17
C VAL A 145 0.45 2.23 10.84
N ALA A 146 -0.06 1.52 11.84
CA ALA A 146 -0.91 0.36 11.61
C ALA A 146 -2.23 0.75 10.92
N THR A 147 -2.82 1.89 11.29
CA THR A 147 -4.03 2.42 10.63
C THR A 147 -3.73 2.74 9.17
N TYR A 148 -2.65 3.48 8.90
CA TYR A 148 -2.27 3.86 7.54
C TYR A 148 -2.03 2.65 6.63
N LEU A 149 -1.23 1.70 7.09
CA LEU A 149 -0.92 0.48 6.34
C LEU A 149 -2.18 -0.36 6.10
N LYS A 150 -3.10 -0.41 7.07
CA LYS A 150 -4.35 -1.14 6.92
C LYS A 150 -5.28 -0.48 5.90
N THR A 151 -5.47 0.83 6.00
CA THR A 151 -6.54 1.54 5.27
C THR A 151 -6.10 2.06 3.91
N PHE A 152 -4.90 2.63 3.82
CA PHE A 152 -4.41 3.26 2.59
C PHE A 152 -3.55 2.32 1.75
N GLN A 153 -2.79 1.42 2.39
CA GLN A 153 -2.01 0.40 1.69
C GLN A 153 -2.76 -0.94 1.58
N ALA A 154 -4.00 -1.00 2.08
CA ALA A 154 -4.92 -2.13 1.97
C ALA A 154 -4.33 -3.48 2.44
N LEU A 155 -3.45 -3.48 3.44
CA LEU A 155 -2.86 -4.72 3.92
C LEU A 155 -3.88 -5.63 4.61
N SER A 156 -3.82 -6.94 4.34
CA SER A 156 -4.51 -7.94 5.16
C SER A 156 -3.94 -7.94 6.58
N TYR A 157 -4.66 -8.50 7.56
CA TYR A 157 -4.14 -8.57 8.94
C TYR A 157 -2.83 -9.36 9.02
N GLU A 158 -2.73 -10.46 8.26
CA GLU A 158 -1.52 -11.26 8.15
C GLU A 158 -0.35 -10.45 7.57
N ARG A 159 -0.57 -9.73 6.46
CA ARG A 159 0.47 -8.91 5.84
C ARG A 159 0.86 -7.72 6.73
N LEU A 160 -0.08 -7.15 7.47
CA LEU A 160 0.20 -6.08 8.42
C LEU A 160 1.06 -6.59 9.59
N GLN A 161 0.73 -7.75 10.15
CA GLN A 161 1.55 -8.40 11.17
C GLN A 161 2.96 -8.68 10.65
N ALA A 162 3.08 -9.25 9.44
CA ALA A 162 4.36 -9.51 8.81
C ALA A 162 5.16 -8.22 8.56
N ALA A 163 4.52 -7.15 8.10
CA ALA A 163 5.16 -5.85 7.90
C ALA A 163 5.68 -5.27 9.22
N LEU A 164 4.89 -5.34 10.30
CA LEU A 164 5.33 -4.89 11.62
C LEU A 164 6.53 -5.70 12.15
N SER A 165 6.52 -7.00 11.93
CA SER A 165 7.62 -7.88 12.33
C SER A 165 8.88 -7.65 11.50
N ASN A 166 8.75 -7.59 10.17
CA ASN A 166 9.90 -7.58 9.27
C ASN A 166 10.55 -6.20 9.13
N LEU A 167 9.76 -5.12 9.21
CA LEU A 167 10.26 -3.76 9.04
C LEU A 167 10.62 -3.09 10.37
N PHE A 168 9.91 -3.47 11.45
CA PHE A 168 10.06 -2.82 12.75
C PHE A 168 10.47 -3.79 13.86
N GLY A 169 10.63 -5.09 13.61
CA GLY A 169 10.93 -6.06 14.67
C GLY A 169 9.81 -6.21 15.70
N LEU A 170 8.58 -5.77 15.41
CA LEU A 170 7.46 -5.79 16.34
C LEU A 170 6.51 -6.95 16.04
N THR A 171 6.52 -7.97 16.90
CA THR A 171 5.56 -9.07 16.83
C THR A 171 4.26 -8.72 17.53
N LEU A 172 3.15 -8.73 16.78
CA LEU A 172 1.80 -8.47 17.29
C LEU A 172 0.81 -9.46 16.67
N SER A 173 -0.08 -10.03 17.48
CA SER A 173 -1.13 -10.91 16.96
C SER A 173 -2.17 -10.14 16.16
N GLN A 174 -2.88 -10.82 15.25
CA GLN A 174 -4.00 -10.24 14.51
C GLN A 174 -5.10 -9.69 15.43
N GLY A 175 -5.40 -10.38 16.54
CA GLY A 175 -6.34 -9.88 17.55
C GLY A 175 -5.84 -8.61 18.23
N GLY A 176 -4.54 -8.51 18.51
CA GLY A 176 -3.90 -7.28 19.01
C GLY A 176 -4.04 -6.12 18.02
N LEU A 177 -3.80 -6.38 16.74
CA LEU A 177 -3.99 -5.41 15.66
C LEU A 177 -5.44 -4.94 15.54
N MET A 178 -6.40 -5.86 15.61
CA MET A 178 -7.82 -5.52 15.56
C MET A 178 -8.21 -4.60 16.72
N ASN A 179 -7.80 -4.93 17.95
CA ASN A 179 -8.06 -4.09 19.13
C ASN A 179 -7.40 -2.70 19.02
N LEU A 180 -6.19 -2.64 18.46
CA LEU A 180 -5.47 -1.40 18.21
C LEU A 180 -6.23 -0.51 17.21
N LEU A 181 -6.71 -1.08 16.09
CA LEU A 181 -7.49 -0.35 15.08
C LEU A 181 -8.86 0.09 15.62
N GLN A 182 -9.54 -0.75 16.40
CA GLN A 182 -10.80 -0.38 17.07
C GLN A 182 -10.63 0.81 18.02
N ARG A 183 -9.50 0.89 18.74
CA ARG A 183 -9.18 2.06 19.58
C ARG A 183 -8.95 3.30 18.73
N ALA A 184 -8.22 3.17 17.62
CA ALA A 184 -7.98 4.27 16.69
C ALA A 184 -9.29 4.83 16.09
N GLN A 185 -10.28 3.97 15.82
CA GLN A 185 -11.58 4.37 15.27
C GLN A 185 -12.25 5.51 16.06
N ARG A 186 -12.11 5.53 17.40
CA ARG A 186 -12.72 6.57 18.25
C ARG A 186 -12.24 7.97 17.90
N ARG A 187 -10.99 8.12 17.44
CA ARG A 187 -10.40 9.40 17.04
C ARG A 187 -11.04 9.97 15.76
N PHE A 188 -11.63 9.13 14.91
CA PHE A 188 -12.25 9.53 13.66
C PHE A 188 -13.75 9.86 13.78
N ARG A 189 -14.34 9.71 14.99
CA ARG A 189 -15.78 9.89 15.18
C ARG A 189 -16.25 11.30 14.82
N SER A 190 -15.59 12.33 15.36
CA SER A 190 -15.95 13.72 15.09
C SER A 190 -15.80 14.08 13.60
N GLY A 191 -14.74 13.60 12.96
CA GLY A 191 -14.53 13.78 11.51
C GLY A 191 -15.64 13.13 10.69
N ARG A 192 -16.06 11.91 11.06
CA ARG A 192 -17.21 11.23 10.43
C ARG A 192 -18.50 12.01 10.63
N GLU A 193 -18.77 12.49 11.84
CA GLU A 193 -19.97 13.28 12.16
C GLU A 193 -20.02 14.58 11.38
N ALA A 194 -18.87 15.26 11.22
CA ALA A 194 -18.75 16.45 10.39
C ALA A 194 -19.01 16.14 8.91
N ALA A 195 -18.44 15.07 8.37
CA ALA A 195 -18.66 14.64 6.98
C ALA A 195 -20.14 14.27 6.73
N VAL A 196 -20.78 13.53 7.64
CA VAL A 196 -22.22 13.24 7.58
C VAL A 196 -23.05 14.53 7.63
N SER A 197 -22.69 15.47 8.49
CA SER A 197 -23.39 16.75 8.61
C SER A 197 -23.26 17.60 7.33
N ALA A 198 -22.08 17.60 6.70
CA ALA A 198 -21.85 18.27 5.42
C ALA A 198 -22.66 17.60 4.29
N LEU A 199 -22.66 16.28 4.23
CA LEU A 199 -23.48 15.50 3.28
C LEU A 199 -24.98 15.86 3.40
N ARG A 200 -25.48 16.01 4.63
CA ARG A 200 -26.90 16.38 4.92
C ARG A 200 -27.25 17.85 4.66
N ARG A 201 -26.31 18.65 4.14
CA ARG A 201 -26.57 20.01 3.65
C ARG A 201 -26.24 20.19 2.17
N ALA A 202 -25.64 19.17 1.55
CA ALA A 202 -25.19 19.26 0.18
C ALA A 202 -26.37 19.33 -0.80
N ALA A 203 -26.27 20.20 -1.81
CA ALA A 203 -27.26 20.30 -2.87
C ALA A 203 -27.13 19.15 -3.89
N VAL A 204 -25.94 18.60 -4.06
CA VAL A 204 -25.64 17.46 -4.95
C VAL A 204 -25.04 16.35 -4.12
N VAL A 205 -25.62 15.16 -4.21
CA VAL A 205 -25.11 13.95 -3.54
C VAL A 205 -25.02 12.83 -4.57
N ALA A 206 -23.89 12.14 -4.59
CA ALA A 206 -23.71 10.89 -5.30
C ALA A 206 -23.66 9.73 -4.31
N SER A 207 -24.17 8.56 -4.70
CA SER A 207 -24.06 7.34 -3.90
C SER A 207 -23.79 6.14 -4.79
N ASP A 208 -22.97 5.22 -4.30
CA ASP A 208 -22.74 3.91 -4.91
C ASP A 208 -22.61 2.85 -3.81
N GLU A 209 -22.84 1.58 -4.15
CA GLU A 209 -22.63 0.47 -3.26
C GLU A 209 -21.94 -0.72 -3.92
N THR A 210 -21.12 -1.40 -3.13
CA THR A 210 -20.48 -2.65 -3.54
C THR A 210 -20.70 -3.76 -2.53
N GLY A 211 -20.76 -5.00 -3.01
CA GLY A 211 -20.94 -6.19 -2.18
C GLY A 211 -19.70 -6.46 -1.34
N VAL A 212 -19.89 -6.74 -0.06
CA VAL A 212 -18.82 -7.11 0.89
C VAL A 212 -19.24 -8.28 1.77
N ARG A 213 -18.27 -8.92 2.41
CA ARG A 213 -18.48 -10.03 3.34
C ARG A 213 -18.09 -9.58 4.74
N ILE A 214 -19.04 -9.60 5.66
CA ILE A 214 -18.83 -9.24 7.07
C ILE A 214 -19.17 -10.47 7.90
N GLU A 215 -18.20 -11.03 8.61
CA GLU A 215 -18.38 -12.23 9.45
C GLU A 215 -19.08 -13.38 8.71
N GLY A 216 -18.68 -13.64 7.46
CA GLY A 216 -19.28 -14.71 6.65
C GLY A 216 -20.73 -14.44 6.21
N SER A 217 -21.21 -13.19 6.29
CA SER A 217 -22.54 -12.78 5.82
C SER A 217 -22.44 -11.75 4.69
N ASN A 218 -23.43 -11.78 3.77
CA ASN A 218 -23.47 -10.87 2.63
C ASN A 218 -23.91 -9.51 3.16
N ALA A 219 -23.14 -8.49 2.82
CA ALA A 219 -23.40 -7.11 3.19
C ALA A 219 -23.03 -6.20 2.03
N TYR A 220 -23.27 -4.91 2.21
CA TYR A 220 -23.02 -3.86 1.24
C TYR A 220 -22.22 -2.75 1.90
N HIS A 221 -21.18 -2.30 1.22
CA HIS A 221 -20.43 -1.11 1.58
C HIS A 221 -20.93 0.03 0.70
N TRP A 222 -21.58 1.00 1.34
CA TRP A 222 -22.09 2.20 0.71
C TRP A 222 -21.05 3.31 0.79
N VAL A 223 -20.93 4.08 -0.28
CA VAL A 223 -20.25 5.38 -0.29
C VAL A 223 -21.27 6.46 -0.65
N PHE A 224 -21.26 7.54 0.11
CA PHE A 224 -21.97 8.77 -0.21
C PHE A 224 -20.94 9.87 -0.39
N HIS A 225 -21.06 10.62 -1.49
CA HIS A 225 -20.10 11.61 -1.90
C HIS A 225 -20.80 12.94 -2.18
N ALA A 226 -20.22 14.03 -1.68
CA ALA A 226 -20.53 15.41 -2.01
C ALA A 226 -19.21 16.18 -2.15
N ALA A 227 -19.26 17.42 -2.64
CA ALA A 227 -18.07 18.23 -2.89
C ALA A 227 -17.07 18.26 -1.71
N ASP A 228 -17.58 18.37 -0.48
CA ASP A 228 -16.76 18.52 0.73
C ASP A 228 -16.83 17.30 1.67
N ALA A 229 -17.43 16.19 1.24
CA ALA A 229 -17.67 15.05 2.12
C ALA A 229 -17.71 13.71 1.40
N VAL A 230 -16.99 12.74 1.96
CA VAL A 230 -17.10 11.33 1.60
C VAL A 230 -17.43 10.53 2.84
N VAL A 231 -18.54 9.80 2.81
CA VAL A 231 -19.03 9.00 3.94
C VAL A 231 -19.19 7.56 3.51
N HIS A 232 -18.48 6.67 4.20
CA HIS A 232 -18.62 5.23 4.04
C HIS A 232 -19.51 4.64 5.14
N THR A 233 -20.37 3.69 4.77
CA THR A 233 -21.13 2.90 5.74
C THR A 233 -21.34 1.48 5.27
N ALA A 234 -21.12 0.51 6.16
CA ALA A 234 -21.52 -0.87 5.92
C ALA A 234 -23.00 -1.07 6.31
N SER A 235 -23.70 -1.93 5.58
CA SER A 235 -25.10 -2.28 5.83
C SER A 235 -25.38 -3.73 5.40
N PRO A 236 -26.23 -4.48 6.11
CA PRO A 236 -26.66 -5.81 5.67
C PRO A 236 -27.62 -5.77 4.46
N THR A 237 -28.07 -4.58 4.05
CA THR A 237 -29.04 -4.41 2.97
C THR A 237 -28.63 -3.33 1.99
N ARG A 238 -29.00 -3.52 0.71
CA ARG A 238 -28.94 -2.51 -0.35
C ARG A 238 -30.24 -1.69 -0.49
N GLY A 239 -31.17 -1.81 0.45
CA GLY A 239 -32.46 -1.13 0.36
C GLY A 239 -32.39 0.37 0.66
N ALA A 240 -33.39 1.12 0.16
CA ALA A 240 -33.54 2.56 0.37
C ALA A 240 -33.59 3.00 1.86
N ILE A 241 -33.73 2.07 2.81
CA ILE A 241 -33.60 2.36 4.24
C ILE A 241 -32.21 2.89 4.61
N VAL A 242 -31.15 2.47 3.92
CA VAL A 242 -29.78 2.96 4.18
C VAL A 242 -29.68 4.43 3.81
N VAL A 243 -30.13 4.78 2.59
CA VAL A 243 -30.18 6.16 2.10
C VAL A 243 -31.03 7.04 3.03
N ARG A 244 -32.24 6.60 3.38
CA ARG A 244 -33.14 7.36 4.28
C ARG A 244 -32.50 7.63 5.65
N LYS A 245 -31.81 6.64 6.25
CA LYS A 245 -31.10 6.81 7.52
C LYS A 245 -29.87 7.71 7.38
N MET A 246 -29.12 7.60 6.30
CA MET A 246 -27.95 8.44 6.06
C MET A 246 -28.35 9.91 5.90
N MET A 247 -29.38 10.19 5.10
CA MET A 247 -29.81 11.54 4.77
C MET A 247 -30.68 12.20 5.84
N ASP A 248 -31.35 11.42 6.70
CA ASP A 248 -32.08 11.92 7.89
C ASP A 248 -33.03 13.09 7.58
N GLY A 249 -33.86 12.89 6.56
CA GLY A 249 -34.84 13.87 6.09
C GLY A 249 -34.31 14.87 5.07
N HIS A 250 -32.99 15.04 4.92
CA HIS A 250 -32.42 15.90 3.88
C HIS A 250 -32.73 15.36 2.47
N ARG A 251 -33.08 16.27 1.56
CA ARG A 251 -33.35 15.98 0.15
C ARG A 251 -32.45 16.88 -0.70
N PRO A 252 -31.37 16.36 -1.30
CA PRO A 252 -30.53 17.17 -2.18
C PRO A 252 -31.32 17.56 -3.43
N ALA A 253 -30.94 18.68 -4.04
CA ALA A 253 -31.52 19.12 -5.31
C ALA A 253 -31.21 18.13 -6.45
N VAL A 254 -30.05 17.49 -6.40
CA VAL A 254 -29.61 16.49 -7.39
C VAL A 254 -29.08 15.25 -6.67
N TRP A 255 -29.53 14.08 -7.11
CA TRP A 255 -28.99 12.78 -6.69
C TRP A 255 -28.37 12.07 -7.89
N ILE A 256 -27.16 11.54 -7.72
CA ILE A 256 -26.47 10.69 -8.70
C ILE A 256 -26.32 9.30 -8.10
N SER A 257 -26.81 8.27 -8.78
CA SER A 257 -26.66 6.86 -8.40
C SER A 257 -26.09 6.05 -9.55
#